data_AF-A0A9X5BKA1-F1
#
_entry.id   AF-A0A9X5BKA1-F1
#
_cell.length_a   1.000
_cell.length_b   1.000
_cell.length_c   1.000
_cell.angle_alpha   90.00
_cell.angle_beta   90.00
_cell.angle_gamma   90.00
#
_symmetry.space_group_name_H-M   'P 1'
#
loop_
_entity.id
_entity.type
_entity.pdbx_description
1 polymer ?
#
loop_
_entity_poly.entity_id
_entity_poly.type
_entity_poly.pdbx_seq_one_letter_code
_entity_poly.pdbx_strand_id
1 'polypeptide(L)'
;MCANMKEFQTVSEKIFELEQKKAKKKKEIDDLDKEIKQLKSETSSYMKKRQKNILTVAGLEVLFTAFTRPTFDKEAFIAGEEDGEATYHKYLRDIPMERVTVRLAKAQV
;
A
#
# COMPACT_ATOMS: atom_id res chain seq x y z
N MET A 1 -3.58 -36.66 2.23
CA MET A 1 -3.17 -36.72 3.65
C MET A 1 -1.81 -37.40 3.70
N CYS A 2 -0.89 -36.97 4.55
CA CYS A 2 0.42 -37.64 4.70
C CYS A 2 0.18 -39.09 5.12
N ALA A 3 0.76 -40.07 4.41
CA ALA A 3 0.50 -41.49 4.63
C ALA A 3 1.39 -42.08 5.73
N ASN A 4 2.50 -41.42 6.06
CA ASN A 4 3.45 -41.85 7.08
C ASN A 4 4.20 -40.67 7.72
N MET A 5 4.88 -40.93 8.84
CA MET A 5 5.60 -39.92 9.62
C MET A 5 6.75 -39.26 8.85
N LYS A 6 7.39 -39.97 7.91
CA LYS A 6 8.46 -39.39 7.08
C LYS A 6 7.91 -38.35 6.11
N GLU A 7 6.80 -38.65 5.46
CA GLU A 7 6.10 -37.70 4.58
C GLU A 7 5.63 -36.46 5.35
N PHE A 8 5.10 -36.65 6.57
CA PHE A 8 4.70 -35.52 7.41
C PHE A 8 5.88 -34.62 7.79
N GLN A 9 7.03 -35.21 8.16
CA GLN A 9 8.25 -34.47 8.44
C GLN A 9 8.72 -33.68 7.22
N THR A 10 8.81 -34.30 6.04
CA THR A 10 9.23 -33.62 4.81
C THR A 10 8.29 -32.49 4.41
N VAL A 11 6.97 -32.67 4.59
CA VAL A 11 5.98 -31.61 4.34
C VAL A 11 6.17 -30.46 5.32
N SER A 12 6.40 -30.75 6.60
CA SER A 12 6.60 -29.73 7.64
C SER A 12 7.89 -28.92 7.43
N GLU A 13 9.00 -29.58 7.09
CA GLU A 13 10.27 -28.91 6.74
C GLU A 13 10.10 -27.98 5.54
N LYS A 14 9.40 -28.44 4.49
CA LYS A 14 9.09 -27.61 3.32
C LYS A 14 8.21 -26.41 3.66
N ILE A 15 7.21 -26.58 4.52
CA ILE A 15 6.36 -25.46 4.98
C ILE A 15 7.22 -24.43 5.70
N PHE A 16 8.06 -24.85 6.64
CA PHE A 16 8.92 -23.96 7.40
C PHE A 16 9.91 -23.18 6.51
N GLU A 17 10.53 -23.84 5.52
CA GLU A 17 11.39 -23.16 4.55
C GLU A 17 10.62 -22.13 3.71
N LEU A 18 9.40 -22.46 3.28
CA LEU A 18 8.56 -21.55 2.50
C LEU A 18 8.13 -20.34 3.33
N GLU A 19 7.81 -20.52 4.61
CA GLU A 19 7.49 -19.43 5.52
C GLU A 19 8.69 -18.49 5.74
N GLN A 20 9.90 -19.03 5.92
CA GLN A 20 11.11 -18.21 6.01
C GLN A 20 11.39 -17.42 4.73
N LYS A 21 11.24 -18.05 3.56
CA LYS A 21 11.40 -17.38 2.26
C LYS A 21 10.35 -16.28 2.09
N LYS A 22 9.10 -16.53 2.48
CA LYS A 22 8.02 -15.54 2.46
C LYS A 22 8.31 -14.35 3.37
N ALA A 23 8.81 -14.59 4.59
CA ALA A 23 9.16 -13.54 5.53
C ALA A 23 10.29 -12.64 5.01
N LYS A 24 11.34 -13.22 4.40
CA LYS A 24 12.43 -12.45 3.79
C LYS A 24 11.93 -11.57 2.64
N LYS A 25 11.17 -12.15 1.72
CA LYS A 25 10.57 -11.39 0.59
C LYS A 25 9.63 -10.29 1.07
N LYS A 26 8.85 -10.53 2.14
CA LYS A 26 7.99 -9.49 2.72
C LYS A 26 8.81 -8.30 3.20
N LYS A 27 9.93 -8.55 3.87
CA LYS A 27 10.84 -7.48 4.31
C LYS A 27 11.40 -6.67 3.12
N GLU A 28 11.82 -7.35 2.06
CA GLU A 28 12.30 -6.70 0.83
C GLU A 28 11.20 -5.83 0.19
N ILE A 29 9.96 -6.33 0.15
CA ILE A 29 8.79 -5.56 -0.33
C ILE A 29 8.55 -4.34 0.57
N ASP A 30 8.55 -4.52 1.88
CA ASP A 30 8.30 -3.44 2.84
C ASP A 30 9.37 -2.33 2.73
N ASP A 31 10.63 -2.70 2.50
CA ASP A 31 11.74 -1.76 2.33
C ASP A 31 11.65 -1.02 0.98
N LEU A 32 11.31 -1.73 -0.11
CA LEU A 32 11.02 -1.11 -1.42
C LEU A 32 9.83 -0.14 -1.33
N ASP A 33 8.77 -0.50 -0.62
CA ASP A 33 7.59 0.35 -0.45
C ASP A 33 7.91 1.64 0.32
N LYS A 34 8.79 1.57 1.33
CA LYS A 34 9.27 2.78 2.04
C LYS A 34 10.05 3.69 1.10
N GLU A 35 10.96 3.13 0.31
CA GLU A 35 11.75 3.89 -0.65
C GLU A 35 10.87 4.55 -1.72
N ILE A 36 9.90 3.81 -2.28
CA ILE A 36 8.93 4.34 -3.24
C ILE A 36 8.10 5.48 -2.63
N LYS A 37 7.64 5.35 -1.38
CA LYS A 37 6.89 6.41 -0.69
C LYS A 37 7.72 7.67 -0.51
N GLN A 38 8.98 7.52 -0.11
CA GLN A 38 9.91 8.63 0.07
C GLN A 38 10.13 9.38 -1.27
N LEU A 39 10.47 8.64 -2.34
CA LEU A 39 10.69 9.21 -3.67
C LEU A 39 9.45 9.88 -4.26
N LYS A 40 8.25 9.35 -3.99
CA LYS A 40 6.98 10.00 -4.37
C LYS A 40 6.76 11.32 -3.65
N SER A 41 7.13 11.41 -2.37
CA SER A 41 7.04 12.65 -1.59
C SER A 41 7.96 13.75 -2.15
N GLU A 42 9.19 13.37 -2.49
CA GLU A 42 10.16 14.26 -3.13
C GLU A 42 9.68 14.74 -4.51
N THR A 43 9.17 13.81 -5.33
CA THR A 43 8.59 14.12 -6.65
C THR A 43 7.38 15.05 -6.54
N SER A 44 6.48 14.80 -5.57
CA SER A 44 5.33 15.66 -5.28
C SER A 44 5.78 17.08 -4.91
N SER A 45 6.78 17.20 -4.05
CA SER A 45 7.35 18.50 -3.65
C SER A 45 7.94 19.25 -4.85
N TYR A 46 8.61 18.53 -5.76
CA TYR A 46 9.12 19.10 -7.00
C TYR A 46 8.01 19.58 -7.95
N MET A 47 6.97 18.77 -8.15
CA MET A 47 5.83 19.10 -9.02
C MET A 47 5.04 20.30 -8.49
N LYS A 48 4.86 20.39 -7.16
CA LYS A 48 4.25 21.56 -6.49
C LYS A 48 5.05 22.84 -6.74
N LYS A 49 6.38 22.81 -6.62
CA LYS A 49 7.26 23.96 -6.94
C LYS A 49 7.13 24.41 -8.38
N ARG A 50 6.93 23.47 -9.31
CA ARG A 50 6.78 23.76 -10.74
C ARG A 50 5.36 24.16 -11.13
N GLN A 51 4.37 24.02 -10.24
CA GLN A 51 2.94 24.23 -10.52
C GLN A 51 2.45 23.47 -11.77
N LYS A 52 3.02 22.29 -12.03
CA LYS A 52 2.66 21.45 -13.17
C LYS A 52 1.93 20.20 -12.69
N ASN A 53 0.85 19.86 -13.37
CA ASN A 53 0.12 18.62 -13.15
C ASN A 53 0.72 17.46 -13.94
N ILE A 54 1.37 17.72 -15.08
CA ILE A 54 2.03 16.71 -15.91
C ILE A 54 3.44 17.20 -16.27
N LEU A 55 4.43 16.31 -16.13
CA LEU A 55 5.80 16.56 -16.54
C LEU A 55 6.39 15.30 -17.20
N THR A 56 6.77 15.42 -18.47
CA THR A 56 7.46 14.34 -19.18
C THR A 56 8.98 14.53 -19.04
N VAL A 57 9.69 13.54 -18.51
CA VAL A 57 11.15 13.55 -18.32
C VAL A 57 11.72 12.20 -18.75
N ALA A 58 12.69 12.20 -19.66
CA ALA A 58 13.40 10.99 -20.10
C ALA A 58 12.48 9.82 -20.52
N GLY A 59 11.36 10.12 -21.17
CA GLY A 59 10.38 9.11 -21.61
C GLY A 59 9.40 8.64 -20.52
N LEU A 60 9.45 9.23 -19.31
CA LEU A 60 8.51 8.99 -18.22
C LEU A 60 7.55 10.17 -18.09
N GLU A 61 6.26 9.89 -17.94
CA GLU A 61 5.24 10.91 -17.66
C GLU A 61 4.92 10.91 -16.16
N VAL A 62 5.24 12.02 -15.50
CA VAL A 62 4.96 12.24 -14.08
C VAL A 62 3.64 13.03 -13.97
N LEU A 63 2.59 12.36 -13.53
CA LEU A 63 1.29 12.96 -13.25
C LEU A 63 1.17 13.26 -11.75
N PHE A 64 0.96 14.53 -11.41
CA PHE A 64 0.63 15.01 -10.09
C PHE A 64 -0.84 15.45 -10.06
N THR A 65 -1.67 14.67 -9.37
CA THR A 65 -3.08 15.01 -9.15
C THR A 65 -3.30 15.27 -7.67
N ALA A 66 -3.48 16.54 -7.30
CA ALA A 66 -3.99 16.88 -5.99
C ALA A 66 -5.50 16.56 -5.98
N PHE A 67 -5.92 15.57 -5.20
CA PHE A 67 -7.33 15.29 -4.99
C PHE A 67 -7.61 15.22 -3.49
N THR A 68 -8.72 15.81 -3.09
CA THR A 68 -9.29 15.63 -1.76
C THR A 68 -10.17 14.39 -1.80
N ARG A 69 -9.75 13.33 -1.13
CA ARG A 69 -10.66 12.21 -0.82
C ARG A 69 -11.43 12.59 0.44
N PRO A 70 -12.76 12.69 0.42
CA PRO A 70 -13.51 12.76 1.65
C PRO A 70 -13.25 11.45 2.40
N THR A 71 -12.56 11.55 3.53
CA THR A 71 -12.35 10.46 4.47
C THR A 71 -13.13 10.81 5.72
N PHE A 72 -13.77 9.80 6.32
CA PHE A 72 -14.47 9.97 7.57
C PHE A 72 -13.48 10.37 8.68
N ASP A 73 -13.70 11.54 9.27
CA ASP A 73 -12.90 12.02 10.40
C ASP A 73 -13.47 11.42 11.70
N LYS A 74 -12.85 10.33 12.14
CA LYS A 74 -13.26 9.61 13.35
C LYS A 74 -13.16 10.47 14.60
N GLU A 75 -12.20 11.39 14.67
CA GLU A 75 -11.91 12.16 15.88
C GLU A 75 -12.91 13.31 16.01
N ALA A 76 -13.20 13.99 14.89
CA ALA A 76 -14.27 14.98 14.84
C ALA A 76 -15.66 14.36 15.13
N PHE A 77 -15.91 13.13 14.70
CA PHE A 77 -17.15 12.42 14.97
C PHE A 77 -17.32 12.05 16.44
N ILE A 78 -16.29 11.45 17.06
CA ILE A 78 -16.33 11.07 18.49
C ILE A 78 -16.49 12.30 19.39
N ALA A 79 -15.88 13.43 19.03
CA ALA A 79 -15.96 14.67 19.80
C ALA A 79 -17.32 15.40 19.68
N GLY A 80 -18.09 15.12 18.63
CA GLY A 80 -19.32 15.86 18.30
C GLY A 80 -20.62 15.16 18.67
N GLU A 81 -20.58 13.90 19.11
CA GLU A 81 -21.76 13.06 19.33
C GLU A 81 -21.78 12.50 20.77
N GLU A 82 -22.95 12.52 21.42
CA GLU A 82 -23.14 11.81 22.69
C GLU A 82 -22.98 10.31 22.44
N ASP A 83 -22.07 9.64 23.18
CA ASP A 83 -21.63 8.25 22.93
C ASP A 83 -20.99 8.01 21.53
N GLY A 84 -20.34 9.02 20.95
CA GLY A 84 -19.69 8.92 19.63
C GLY A 84 -18.65 7.80 19.51
N GLU A 85 -17.94 7.46 20.60
CA GLU A 85 -16.98 6.34 20.64
C GLU A 85 -17.68 4.98 20.49
N ALA A 86 -18.78 4.75 21.21
CA ALA A 86 -19.56 3.52 21.12
C ALA A 86 -20.22 3.36 19.74
N THR A 87 -20.74 4.46 19.19
CA THR A 87 -21.35 4.48 17.85
C THR A 87 -20.31 4.23 16.75
N TYR A 88 -19.12 4.83 16.86
CA TYR A 88 -18.03 4.60 15.92
C TYR A 88 -17.60 3.12 15.90
N HIS A 89 -17.38 2.52 17.07
CA HIS A 89 -16.99 1.11 17.18
C HIS A 89 -18.06 0.14 16.68
N LYS A 90 -19.35 0.48 16.82
CA LYS A 90 -20.47 -0.32 16.31
C LYS A 90 -20.46 -0.49 14.78
N TYR A 91 -19.97 0.51 14.04
CA TYR A 91 -19.96 0.49 12.56
C TYR A 91 -18.58 0.24 11.95
N LEU A 92 -17.55 0.06 12.78
CA LEU A 92 -16.20 -0.28 12.33
C LEU A 92 -16.20 -1.63 11.60
N ARG A 93 -15.78 -1.65 10.34
CA ARG A 93 -15.62 -2.87 9.53
C ARG A 93 -14.22 -2.89 8.93
N ASP A 94 -13.50 -3.98 9.16
CA ASP A 94 -12.20 -4.22 8.54
C ASP A 94 -12.39 -4.59 7.07
N ILE A 95 -12.27 -3.58 6.19
CA ILE A 95 -12.33 -3.77 4.75
C ILE A 95 -10.90 -3.64 4.19
N PRO A 96 -10.25 -4.74 3.79
CA PRO A 96 -8.94 -4.67 3.17
C PRO A 96 -9.02 -3.92 1.83
N MET A 97 -8.24 -2.84 1.68
CA MET A 97 -8.16 -2.02 0.46
C MET A 97 -6.71 -1.90 -0.03
N GLU A 98 -6.49 -2.12 -1.32
CA GLU A 98 -5.20 -1.83 -1.99
C GLU A 98 -5.43 -1.26 -3.40
N ARG A 99 -4.75 -0.14 -3.77
CA ARG A 99 -4.53 0.22 -5.19
C ARG A 99 -3.45 1.28 -5.42
N VAL A 100 -2.43 0.93 -6.21
CA VAL A 100 -1.59 1.86 -6.99
C VAL A 100 -1.22 1.21 -8.33
N THR A 101 -1.18 1.99 -9.41
CA THR A 101 -0.79 1.51 -10.74
C THR A 101 0.26 2.45 -11.35
N VAL A 102 1.31 1.87 -11.92
CA VAL A 102 2.36 2.57 -12.69
C VAL A 102 2.30 2.05 -14.12
N ARG A 103 2.43 2.94 -15.12
CA ARG A 103 2.39 2.57 -16.55
C ARG A 103 3.52 3.27 -17.31
N LEU A 104 3.98 2.59 -18.35
CA LEU A 104 4.90 3.14 -19.36
C LEU A 104 4.19 4.26 -20.13
N ALA A 105 4.92 5.33 -20.44
CA ALA A 105 4.41 6.38 -21.32
C ALA A 105 4.14 5.77 -22.71
N LYS A 106 3.01 6.12 -23.31
CA LYS A 106 2.75 5.76 -24.70
C LYS A 106 3.78 6.47 -25.57
N ALA A 107 4.56 5.71 -26.33
CA ALA A 107 5.24 6.24 -27.49
C ALA A 107 4.18 6.95 -28.35
N GLN A 108 4.37 8.23 -28.62
CA GLN A 108 3.64 8.91 -29.69
C GLN A 108 4.06 8.22 -30.98
N VAL A 109 3.14 7.43 -31.54
CA VAL A 109 3.13 7.07 -32.97
C VAL A 109 2.44 8.22 -33.70
#